data_AF-A0A0Q8Q6D5-F1
#
_entry.id   AF-A0A0Q8Q6D5-F1
#
_cell.length_a   1.000
_cell.length_b   1.000
_cell.length_c   1.000
_cell.angle_alpha   90.00
_cell.angle_beta   90.00
_cell.angle_gamma   90.00
#
_symmetry.space_group_name_H-M   'P 1'
#
loop_
_entity.id
_entity.type
_entity.pdbx_description
1 polymer ?
#
loop_
_entity_poly.entity_id
_entity_poly.type
_entity_poly.pdbx_seq_one_letter_code
_entity_poly.pdbx_strand_id
1 'polypeptide(L)'
;MWPFRKRIPAGASAVEIIDEAIDFAAQRWLSFSLSVAVPPGAGLRYRIGLFARSIESSLHRRFPPLTTAPAEVIVLIVAKGVERSGAVPRGDIERELGILLPP
;
A
#
# COMPACT_ATOMS: atom_id res chain seq x y z
N MET A 1 17.85 10.33 -2.93
CA MET A 1 18.80 9.45 -2.19
C MET A 1 18.01 8.28 -1.65
N TRP A 2 18.41 7.06 -1.98
CA TRP A 2 17.71 5.81 -1.63
C TRP A 2 18.27 5.29 -0.30
N PRO A 3 17.63 5.49 0.86
CA PRO A 3 18.18 5.00 2.11
C PRO A 3 17.70 3.56 2.32
N PHE A 4 18.66 2.67 2.53
CA PHE A 4 18.49 1.35 3.17
C PHE A 4 17.41 0.44 2.57
N ARG A 5 17.89 -0.47 1.72
CA ARG A 5 17.27 -1.77 1.46
C ARG A 5 17.28 -2.57 2.78
N LYS A 6 16.41 -2.24 3.75
CA LYS A 6 16.23 -3.05 4.97
C LYS A 6 15.98 -4.49 4.54
N ARG A 7 16.86 -5.39 4.94
CA ARG A 7 16.74 -6.82 4.64
C ARG A 7 15.86 -7.36 5.75
N ILE A 8 14.70 -7.90 5.40
CA ILE A 8 13.80 -8.52 6.37
C ILE A 8 14.62 -9.62 7.07
N PRO A 9 14.82 -9.54 8.40
CA PRO A 9 15.59 -10.56 9.10
C PRO A 9 14.91 -11.92 9.00
N ALA A 10 15.71 -12.99 8.89
CA ALA A 10 15.19 -14.34 8.94
C ALA A 10 14.60 -14.57 10.35
N GLY A 11 13.27 -14.60 10.44
CA GLY A 11 12.54 -14.65 11.71
C GLY A 11 11.67 -13.44 12.03
N ALA A 12 11.56 -12.46 11.12
CA ALA A 12 10.61 -11.36 11.28
C ALA A 12 9.17 -11.89 11.49
N SER A 13 8.49 -11.32 12.48
CA SER A 13 7.10 -11.62 12.75
C SER A 13 6.20 -11.16 11.60
N ALA A 14 5.01 -11.76 11.49
CA ALA A 14 4.03 -11.34 10.49
C ALA A 14 3.65 -9.86 10.62
N VAL A 15 3.64 -9.33 11.85
CA VAL A 15 3.34 -7.93 12.14
C VAL A 15 4.41 -7.00 11.55
N GLU A 16 5.69 -7.31 11.79
CA GLU A 16 6.80 -6.51 11.24
C GLU A 16 6.80 -6.49 9.71
N ILE A 17 6.49 -7.62 9.08
CA ILE A 17 6.37 -7.71 7.62
C ILE A 17 5.24 -6.82 7.10
N ILE A 18 4.08 -6.84 7.77
CA ILE A 18 2.94 -6.00 7.41
C ILE A 18 3.29 -4.52 7.57
N ASP A 19 3.91 -4.13 8.69
CA ASP A 19 4.30 -2.74 8.93
C ASP A 19 5.31 -2.23 7.89
N GLU A 20 6.34 -3.02 7.56
CA GLU A 20 7.28 -2.67 6.50
C GLU A 20 6.62 -2.60 5.12
N ALA A 21 5.64 -3.48 4.85
CA ALA A 21 4.88 -3.47 3.61
C ALA A 21 3.98 -2.23 3.49
N ILE A 22 3.38 -1.77 4.59
CA ILE A 22 2.62 -0.51 4.66
C ILE A 22 3.53 0.67 4.36
N ASP A 23 4.71 0.74 5.00
CA ASP A 23 5.69 1.80 4.75
C ASP A 23 6.16 1.81 3.29
N PHE A 24 6.40 0.62 2.74
CA PHE A 24 6.77 0.46 1.33
C PHE A 24 5.65 0.97 0.40
N ALA A 25 4.39 0.63 0.69
CA ALA A 25 3.25 1.13 -0.06
C ALA A 25 3.10 2.65 0.05
N ALA A 26 3.30 3.23 1.23
CA ALA A 26 3.22 4.67 1.45
C ALA A 26 4.20 5.46 0.58
N GLN A 27 5.47 5.04 0.55
CA GLN A 27 6.49 5.68 -0.30
C GLN A 27 6.16 5.56 -1.79
N ARG A 28 5.64 4.40 -2.20
CA ARG A 28 5.28 4.14 -3.60
C ARG A 28 4.04 4.91 -4.04
N TRP A 29 3.08 5.11 -3.15
CA TRP A 29 1.88 5.91 -3.44
C TRP A 29 2.24 7.36 -3.80
N LEU A 30 3.17 7.99 -3.07
CA LEU A 30 3.60 9.35 -3.38
C LEU A 30 4.19 9.44 -4.79
N SER A 31 5.05 8.48 -5.17
CA SER A 31 5.62 8.44 -6.51
C SER A 31 4.55 8.17 -7.59
N PHE A 32 3.65 7.22 -7.32
CA PHE A 32 2.55 6.86 -8.21
C PHE A 32 1.60 8.04 -8.45
N SER A 33 1.18 8.72 -7.39
CA SER A 33 0.20 9.79 -7.44
C SER A 33 0.67 11.02 -8.21
N LEU A 34 1.99 11.24 -8.27
CA LEU A 34 2.61 12.30 -9.07
C LEU A 34 2.88 11.89 -10.53
N SER A 35 3.03 10.59 -10.80
CA SER A 35 3.52 10.10 -12.11
C SER A 35 2.43 9.53 -13.00
N VAL A 36 1.33 9.05 -12.42
CA VAL A 36 0.27 8.37 -13.16
C VAL A 36 -0.84 9.36 -13.50
N ALA A 37 -1.03 9.58 -14.81
CA ALA A 37 -2.18 10.32 -15.31
C ALA A 37 -3.46 9.54 -15.02
N VAL A 38 -4.41 10.19 -14.35
CA VAL A 38 -5.70 9.62 -14.01
C VAL A 38 -6.77 10.32 -14.85
N PRO A 39 -7.73 9.59 -15.45
CA PRO A 39 -8.81 10.21 -16.20
C PRO A 39 -9.56 11.26 -15.35
N PRO A 40 -9.98 12.38 -15.95
CA PRO A 40 -10.81 13.35 -15.26
C PRO A 40 -12.10 12.68 -14.75
N GLY A 41 -12.45 12.93 -13.49
CA GLY A 41 -13.63 12.32 -12.84
C GLY A 41 -13.40 10.95 -12.21
N ALA A 42 -12.21 10.35 -12.33
CA ALA A 42 -11.94 9.11 -11.62
C ALA A 42 -11.74 9.35 -10.12
N GLY A 43 -12.61 8.75 -9.31
CA GLY A 43 -12.61 8.87 -7.85
C GLY A 43 -11.41 8.19 -7.17
N LEU A 44 -11.30 8.42 -5.86
CA LEU A 44 -10.22 7.87 -5.04
C LEU A 44 -10.17 6.34 -5.10
N ARG A 45 -11.35 5.68 -5.03
CA ARG A 45 -11.46 4.22 -5.15
C ARG A 45 -10.76 3.67 -6.40
N TYR A 46 -10.97 4.31 -7.54
CA TYR A 46 -10.33 3.89 -8.80
C TYR A 46 -8.81 4.05 -8.73
N ARG A 47 -8.33 5.18 -8.21
CA ARG A 47 -6.89 5.45 -8.08
C ARG A 47 -6.20 4.45 -7.15
N ILE A 48 -6.81 4.15 -6.00
CA ILE A 48 -6.30 3.13 -5.06
C ILE A 48 -6.28 1.75 -5.73
N GLY A 49 -7.34 1.38 -6.47
CA GLY A 49 -7.40 0.12 -7.20
C GLY A 49 -6.32 -0.01 -8.29
N LEU A 50 -6.08 1.06 -9.05
CA LEU A 50 -5.01 1.11 -10.05
C LEU A 50 -3.63 0.98 -9.39
N PHE A 51 -3.43 1.68 -8.28
CA PHE A 51 -2.20 1.58 -7.51
C PHE A 51 -1.96 0.17 -6.95
N ALA A 52 -2.98 -0.45 -6.36
CA ALA A 52 -2.90 -1.81 -5.82
C ALA A 52 -2.39 -2.81 -6.88
N ARG A 53 -2.96 -2.76 -8.09
CA ARG A 53 -2.50 -3.59 -9.22
C ARG A 53 -1.07 -3.26 -9.64
N SER A 54 -0.68 -1.98 -9.60
CA SER A 54 0.66 -1.56 -10.00
C SER A 54 1.76 -2.01 -9.02
N ILE A 55 1.44 -2.07 -7.72
CA ILE A 55 2.43 -2.37 -6.68
C ILE A 55 2.52 -3.87 -6.35
N GLU A 56 1.47 -4.65 -6.62
CA GLU A 56 1.35 -6.07 -6.23
C GLU A 56 2.61 -6.90 -6.54
N SER A 57 3.09 -6.87 -7.79
CA SER A 57 4.30 -7.61 -8.19
C SER A 57 5.55 -7.20 -7.40
N SER A 58 5.69 -5.91 -7.12
CA SER A 58 6.82 -5.36 -6.36
C SER A 58 6.70 -5.69 -4.87
N LEU A 59 5.47 -5.69 -4.35
CA LEU A 59 5.16 -6.07 -2.99
C LEU A 59 5.53 -7.54 -2.74
N HIS A 60 5.05 -8.45 -3.59
CA HIS A 60 5.37 -9.88 -3.52
C HIS A 60 6.86 -10.17 -3.67
N ARG A 61 7.55 -9.48 -4.58
CA ARG A 61 9.00 -9.63 -4.74
C ARG A 61 9.78 -9.17 -3.51
N ARG A 62 9.29 -8.13 -2.83
CA ARG A 62 9.96 -7.54 -1.66
C ARG A 62 9.64 -8.30 -0.37
N PHE A 63 8.41 -8.79 -0.26
CA PHE A 63 7.85 -9.48 0.90
C PHE A 63 7.25 -10.82 0.44
N PRO A 64 8.07 -11.86 0.16
CA PRO A 64 7.58 -13.15 -0.33
C PRO A 64 6.47 -13.79 0.51
N PRO A 65 6.44 -13.69 1.85
CA PRO A 65 5.33 -14.22 2.65
C PRO A 65 3.95 -13.65 2.31
N LEU A 66 3.88 -12.46 1.69
CA LEU A 66 2.61 -11.86 1.28
C LEU A 66 2.03 -12.50 0.01
N THR A 67 2.80 -13.31 -0.74
CA THR A 67 2.31 -14.00 -1.94
C THR A 67 1.15 -14.96 -1.68
N THR A 68 1.08 -15.50 -0.46
CA THR A 68 0.01 -16.41 -0.03
C THR A 68 -0.97 -15.72 0.91
N ALA A 69 -0.85 -14.40 1.11
CA ALA A 69 -1.78 -13.67 1.96
C ALA A 69 -3.15 -13.54 1.27
N PRO A 70 -4.25 -13.53 2.04
CA PRO A 70 -5.57 -13.20 1.49
C PRO A 70 -5.57 -11.84 0.80
N ALA A 71 -6.36 -11.70 -0.26
CA ALA A 71 -6.43 -10.45 -1.04
C ALA A 71 -6.86 -9.26 -0.16
N GLU A 72 -7.69 -9.50 0.85
CA GLU A 72 -8.13 -8.53 1.84
C GLU A 72 -6.96 -7.96 2.65
N VAL A 73 -5.97 -8.78 2.99
CA VAL A 73 -4.76 -8.34 3.69
C VAL A 73 -3.94 -7.41 2.78
N ILE A 74 -3.82 -7.74 1.50
CA ILE A 74 -3.13 -6.88 0.52
C ILE A 74 -3.86 -5.54 0.36
N VAL A 75 -5.19 -5.56 0.28
CA VAL A 75 -6.00 -4.33 0.22
C VAL A 75 -5.78 -3.47 1.47
N LEU A 76 -5.75 -4.07 2.66
CA LEU A 76 -5.48 -3.34 3.91
C LEU A 76 -4.07 -2.74 3.94
N ILE A 77 -3.05 -3.48 3.52
CA ILE A 77 -1.67 -2.97 3.40
C ILE A 77 -1.63 -1.77 2.46
N VAL A 78 -2.27 -1.87 1.29
CA VAL A 78 -2.30 -0.79 0.31
C VAL A 78 -3.06 0.42 0.88
N ALA A 79 -4.26 0.22 1.41
CA ALA A 79 -5.09 1.32 1.92
C ALA A 79 -4.43 2.02 3.12
N LYS A 80 -3.81 1.26 4.04
CA LYS A 80 -3.05 1.81 5.16
C LYS A 80 -1.75 2.48 4.69
N GLY A 81 -1.12 1.98 3.63
CA GLY A 81 0.01 2.66 3.00
C GLY A 81 -0.38 4.01 2.40
N VAL A 82 -1.53 4.08 1.72
CA VAL A 82 -2.08 5.34 1.20
C VAL A 82 -2.37 6.32 2.34
N GLU A 83 -2.95 5.87 3.45
CA GLU A 83 -3.14 6.69 4.66
C GLU A 83 -1.80 7.20 5.23
N ARG A 84 -0.85 6.29 5.48
CA ARG A 84 0.47 6.60 6.05
C ARG A 84 1.31 7.54 5.18
N SER A 85 1.02 7.61 3.88
CA SER A 85 1.66 8.57 2.98
C SER A 85 1.32 10.04 3.30
N GLY A 86 0.23 10.28 4.04
CA GLY A 86 -0.29 11.61 4.34
C GLY A 86 -0.98 12.33 3.16
N ALA A 87 -1.01 11.71 1.97
CA ALA A 87 -1.59 12.33 0.78
C ALA A 87 -3.12 12.26 0.73
N VAL A 88 -3.73 11.33 1.49
CA VAL A 88 -5.17 11.12 1.52
C VAL A 88 -5.62 10.92 2.98
N PRO A 89 -6.61 11.67 3.47
CA PRO A 89 -7.14 11.49 4.81
C PRO A 89 -7.77 10.10 4.99
N ARG A 90 -7.58 9.53 6.19
CA ARG A 90 -8.18 8.25 6.59
C ARG A 90 -9.68 8.16 6.28
N GLY A 91 -10.45 9.17 6.67
CA GLY A 91 -11.91 9.17 6.50
C GLY A 91 -12.34 9.13 5.03
N ASP A 92 -11.54 9.69 4.11
CA ASP A 92 -11.82 9.60 2.68
C ASP A 92 -11.53 8.20 2.15
N ILE A 93 -10.47 7.56 2.62
CA ILE A 93 -10.12 6.17 2.24
C ILE A 93 -11.21 5.20 2.72
N GLU A 94 -11.60 5.29 3.98
CA GLU A 94 -12.62 4.43 4.59
C GLU A 94 -13.98 4.59 3.89
N ARG A 95 -14.39 5.84 3.60
CA ARG A 95 -15.62 6.14 2.86
C ARG A 95 -15.62 5.56 1.44
N GLU A 96 -14.52 5.74 0.71
CA GLU A 96 -14.43 5.35 -0.71
C GLU A 96 -14.29 3.85 -0.91
N LEU A 97 -13.58 3.18 0.00
CA LEU A 97 -13.37 1.73 -0.04
C LEU A 97 -14.48 0.96 0.69
N GLY A 98 -15.24 1.61 1.58
CA GLY A 98 -16.26 0.95 2.40
C GLY A 98 -15.65 -0.01 3.44
N ILE A 99 -14.47 0.33 3.96
CA ILE A 99 -13.72 -0.48 4.95
C ILE A 99 -13.36 0.37 6.16
N LEU A 100 -13.01 -0.29 7.27
CA LEU A 100 -12.37 0.35 8.42
C LEU A 100 -10.89 -0.01 8.41
N LEU A 101 -10.03 1.00 8.49
CA LEU A 101 -8.60 0.75 8.58
C LEU A 101 -8.24 0.28 10.00
N PRO A 102 -7.22 -0.56 10.16
CA PRO A 102 -6.66 -0.80 11.49
C PRO A 102 -6.05 0.50 12.06
N PRO A 103 -5.94 0.61 13.40
CA PRO A 103 -5.24 1.72 14.04
C PRO A 103 -3.82 1.87 13.49
#